data_AF-G0L490-F1
#
_entry.id   AF-G0L490-F1
#
_cell.length_a   1.000
_cell.length_b   1.000
_cell.length_c   1.000
_cell.angle_alpha   90.00
_cell.angle_beta   90.00
_cell.angle_gamma   90.00
#
_symmetry.space_group_name_H-M   'P 1'
#
loop_
_entity.id
_entity.type
_entity.pdbx_description
1 polymer ?
#
loop_
_entity_poly.entity_id
_entity_poly.type
_entity_poly.pdbx_seq_one_letter_code
_entity_poly.pdbx_strand_id
1 'polypeptide(L)'
;MSKQVFRNYDKKAIRQLLVEIGKERYEEAIKDEGLEEIRPLGLEGFYVEWDNRSLNLYYRYPGGTVRHVMNVLGYWAIPKYGWELTRF
;
A
#
# COMPACT_ATOMS: atom_id res chain seq x y z
N MET A 1 -17.76 -7.70 15.37
CA MET A 1 -18.11 -7.11 14.05
C MET A 1 -17.03 -7.55 13.06
N SER A 2 -17.39 -8.11 11.91
CA SER A 2 -16.41 -8.45 10.87
C SER A 2 -15.79 -7.17 10.32
N LYS A 3 -14.46 -7.07 10.31
CA LYS A 3 -13.75 -5.93 9.73
C LYS A 3 -13.76 -6.13 8.22
N GLN A 4 -14.56 -5.34 7.51
CA GLN A 4 -14.52 -5.31 6.05
C GLN A 4 -13.27 -4.53 5.62
N VAL A 5 -12.42 -5.16 4.82
CA VAL A 5 -11.33 -4.47 4.14
C VAL A 5 -11.41 -4.74 2.65
N PHE A 6 -11.05 -3.76 1.85
CA PHE A 6 -10.98 -3.87 0.41
C PHE A 6 -9.52 -3.76 -0.01
N ARG A 7 -9.08 -4.62 -0.91
CA ARG A 7 -7.70 -4.61 -1.40
C ARG A 7 -7.66 -4.38 -2.90
N ASN A 8 -6.60 -3.72 -3.36
CA ASN A 8 -6.36 -3.49 -4.77
C ASN A 8 -4.89 -3.73 -5.12
N TYR A 9 -4.66 -4.54 -6.14
CA TYR A 9 -3.35 -4.98 -6.59
C TYR A 9 -2.97 -4.44 -7.98
N ASP A 10 -3.66 -3.40 -8.48
CA ASP A 10 -3.37 -2.80 -9.78
C ASP A 10 -1.99 -2.14 -9.78
N LYS A 11 -1.02 -2.87 -10.34
CA LYS A 11 0.37 -2.44 -10.45
C LYS A 11 0.54 -1.15 -11.23
N LYS A 12 -0.32 -0.86 -12.23
CA LYS A 12 -0.20 0.39 -13.00
C LYS A 12 -0.55 1.58 -12.13
N ALA A 13 -1.67 1.49 -11.40
CA ALA A 13 -2.10 2.52 -10.47
C ALA A 13 -1.09 2.68 -9.31
N ILE A 14 -0.63 1.58 -8.72
CA ILE A 14 0.38 1.60 -7.65
C ILE A 14 1.69 2.22 -8.12
N ARG A 15 2.15 1.90 -9.34
CA ARG A 15 3.35 2.52 -9.92
C ARG A 15 3.17 4.03 -10.06
N GLN A 16 2.02 4.47 -10.57
CA GLN A 16 1.69 5.88 -10.69
C GLN A 16 1.63 6.56 -9.31
N LEU A 17 1.09 5.87 -8.31
CA LEU A 17 1.02 6.32 -6.92
C LEU A 17 2.40 6.50 -6.30
N LEU A 18 3.31 5.55 -6.49
CA LEU A 18 4.70 5.68 -6.01
C LEU A 18 5.43 6.85 -6.69
N VAL A 19 5.16 7.10 -7.98
CA VAL A 19 5.69 8.28 -8.70
C VAL A 19 5.12 9.58 -8.12
N GLU A 20 3.83 9.61 -7.80
CA GLU A 20 3.16 10.77 -7.22
C GLU A 20 3.61 11.07 -5.79
N ILE A 21 3.79 10.03 -4.96
CA ILE A 21 4.36 10.14 -3.60
C ILE A 21 5.77 10.76 -3.67
N GLY A 22 6.55 10.34 -4.65
CA GLY A 22 7.92 10.80 -4.83
C GLY A 22 8.91 10.13 -3.87
N LYS A 23 10.20 10.22 -4.21
CA LYS A 23 11.27 9.51 -3.51
C LYS A 23 11.39 9.92 -2.05
N GLU A 24 11.42 11.22 -1.77
CA GLU A 24 11.67 11.76 -0.42
C GLU A 24 10.62 11.28 0.58
N ARG A 25 9.32 11.51 0.27
CA ARG A 25 8.22 11.08 1.14
C ARG A 25 8.16 9.57 1.31
N TYR A 26 8.47 8.82 0.25
CA TYR A 26 8.53 7.37 0.34
C TYR A 26 9.66 6.90 1.25
N GLU A 27 10.84 7.50 1.15
CA GLU A 27 11.98 7.17 2.02
C GLU A 27 11.72 7.55 3.49
N GLU A 28 11.07 8.71 3.73
CA GLU A 28 10.60 9.09 5.06
C GLU A 28 9.60 8.08 5.62
N ALA A 29 8.60 7.67 4.83
CA ALA A 29 7.63 6.66 5.24
C ALA A 29 8.27 5.30 5.58
N ILE A 30 9.24 4.85 4.78
CA ILE A 30 9.99 3.62 5.04
C ILE A 30 10.77 3.72 6.36
N LYS A 31 11.34 4.89 6.66
CA LYS A 31 12.07 5.14 7.89
C LYS A 31 11.14 5.19 9.10
N ASP A 32 10.02 5.90 9.00
CA ASP A 32 9.03 6.05 10.08
C ASP A 32 8.41 4.70 10.48
N GLU A 33 8.21 3.81 9.51
CA GLU A 33 7.73 2.45 9.73
C GLU A 33 8.85 1.45 10.12
N GLY A 34 10.11 1.89 10.21
CA GLY A 34 11.24 1.04 10.58
C GLY A 34 11.57 -0.06 9.56
N LEU A 35 11.28 0.18 8.27
CA LEU A 35 11.45 -0.79 7.17
C LEU A 35 12.80 -0.65 6.45
N GLU A 36 13.75 0.11 7.01
CA GLU A 36 15.03 0.43 6.36
C GLU A 36 15.88 -0.80 6.05
N GLU A 37 15.87 -1.81 6.94
CA GLU A 37 16.60 -3.08 6.78
C GLU A 37 15.84 -4.10 5.91
N ILE A 38 14.52 -3.94 5.79
CA ILE A 38 13.64 -4.85 5.06
C ILE A 38 12.86 -4.09 3.99
N ARG A 39 13.57 -3.40 3.08
CA ARG A 39 12.90 -2.58 2.07
C ARG A 39 12.06 -3.40 1.09
N PRO A 40 10.96 -2.84 0.56
CA PRO A 40 10.23 -3.42 -0.56
C PRO A 40 11.15 -3.78 -1.74
N LEU A 41 11.08 -5.03 -2.20
CA LEU A 41 12.01 -5.61 -3.19
C LEU A 41 11.62 -5.29 -4.64
N GLY A 42 10.41 -4.78 -4.87
CA GLY A 42 9.90 -4.47 -6.20
C GLY A 42 8.43 -4.06 -6.14
N LEU A 43 7.79 -3.95 -7.30
CA LEU A 43 6.39 -3.53 -7.37
C LEU A 43 5.40 -4.63 -6.96
N GLU A 44 5.80 -5.89 -7.10
CA GLU A 44 4.93 -7.08 -7.00
C GLU A 44 4.28 -7.28 -5.62
N GLY A 45 4.94 -6.85 -4.56
CA GLY A 45 4.41 -6.99 -3.20
C GLY A 45 3.47 -5.85 -2.80
N PHE A 46 3.40 -4.76 -3.55
CA PHE A 46 2.59 -3.62 -3.18
C PHE A 46 1.11 -3.86 -3.44
N TYR A 47 0.28 -3.35 -2.54
CA TYR A 47 -1.16 -3.26 -2.73
C TYR A 47 -1.73 -2.13 -1.88
N VAL A 48 -2.88 -1.61 -2.28
CA VAL A 48 -3.62 -0.61 -1.51
C VAL A 48 -4.72 -1.33 -0.75
N GLU A 49 -4.88 -1.01 0.54
CA GLU A 49 -5.98 -1.49 1.36
C GLU A 49 -6.83 -0.30 1.80
N TRP A 50 -8.14 -0.44 1.64
CA TRP A 50 -9.12 0.46 2.20
C TRP A 50 -9.87 -0.27 3.31
N ASP A 51 -9.77 0.24 4.52
CA ASP A 51 -10.65 -0.16 5.62
C ASP A 51 -11.60 0.98 5.99
N ASN A 52 -12.48 0.75 6.98
CA ASN A 52 -13.57 1.66 7.36
C ASN A 52 -13.18 3.15 7.51
N ARG A 53 -11.90 3.51 7.65
CA ARG A 53 -11.46 4.90 7.79
C ARG A 53 -10.13 5.24 7.12
N SER A 54 -9.35 4.26 6.66
CA SER A 54 -8.00 4.52 6.18
C SER A 54 -7.74 3.85 4.84
N LEU A 55 -7.06 4.59 3.96
CA LEU A 55 -6.59 4.13 2.67
C LEU A 55 -5.07 4.09 2.75
N ASN A 56 -4.50 2.89 2.81
CA ASN A 56 -3.07 2.74 3.06
C ASN A 56 -2.40 1.87 1.99
N LEU A 57 -1.15 2.18 1.72
CA LEU A 57 -0.25 1.36 0.92
C LEU A 57 0.42 0.33 1.83
N TYR A 58 0.36 -0.93 1.41
CA TYR A 58 0.99 -2.05 2.08
C TYR A 58 1.99 -2.73 1.15
N TYR A 59 2.94 -3.46 1.73
CA TYR A 59 3.83 -4.36 1.03
C TYR A 59 3.79 -5.76 1.64
N ARG A 60 3.57 -6.78 0.80
CA ARG A 60 3.66 -8.19 1.15
C ARG A 60 5.01 -8.76 0.70
N TYR A 61 5.81 -9.23 1.65
CA TYR A 61 7.08 -9.90 1.40
C TYR A 61 6.86 -11.34 0.93
N PRO A 62 7.81 -11.95 0.20
CA PRO A 62 7.72 -13.35 -0.24
C PRO A 62 7.47 -14.35 0.90
N GLY A 63 7.97 -14.06 2.11
CA GLY A 63 7.71 -14.87 3.32
C GLY A 63 6.29 -14.74 3.89
N GLY A 64 5.41 -13.97 3.25
CA GLY A 64 4.01 -13.78 3.67
C GLY A 64 3.79 -12.62 4.64
N THR A 65 4.85 -12.09 5.26
CA THR A 65 4.78 -10.91 6.13
C THR A 65 4.23 -9.70 5.36
N VAL A 66 3.28 -9.00 5.96
CA VAL A 66 2.70 -7.76 5.43
C VAL A 66 3.17 -6.60 6.30
N ARG A 67 3.58 -5.51 5.67
CA ARG A 67 3.94 -4.26 6.35
C ARG A 67 3.13 -3.10 5.79
N HIS A 68 2.67 -2.25 6.70
CA HIS A 68 2.16 -0.94 6.35
C HIS A 68 3.32 -0.09 5.85
N VAL A 69 3.08 0.74 4.83
CA VAL A 69 4.09 1.67 4.30
C VAL A 69 3.66 3.09 4.63
N MET A 70 2.47 3.49 4.19
CA MET A 70 1.93 4.82 4.51
C MET A 70 0.44 4.92 4.20
N ASN A 71 -0.21 5.92 4.81
CA ASN A 71 -1.51 6.37 4.35
C ASN A 71 -1.38 7.11 3.01
N VAL A 72 -2.27 6.78 2.07
CA VAL A 72 -2.30 7.35 0.72
C VAL A 72 -3.61 8.07 0.40
N LEU A 73 -4.36 8.45 1.44
CA LEU A 73 -5.52 9.32 1.26
C LEU A 73 -5.06 10.69 0.75
N GLY A 74 -5.71 11.19 -0.30
CA GLY A 74 -5.42 12.50 -0.90
C GLY A 74 -4.48 12.45 -2.12
N TYR A 75 -3.90 11.29 -2.45
CA TYR A 75 -3.22 11.09 -3.73
C TYR A 75 -4.23 10.81 -4.85
N TRP A 76 -3.88 11.16 -6.09
CA TRP A 76 -4.75 11.06 -7.25
C TRP A 76 -4.68 9.69 -7.95
N ALA A 77 -3.53 9.02 -7.87
CA ALA A 77 -3.28 7.74 -8.52
C ALA A 77 -3.91 6.52 -7.81
N ILE A 78 -4.96 6.72 -7.01
CA ILE A 78 -5.67 5.64 -6.34
C ILE A 78 -6.48 4.82 -7.35
N PRO A 79 -6.40 3.47 -7.31
CA PRO A 79 -7.20 2.62 -8.17
C PRO A 79 -8.70 2.88 -8.04
N LYS A 80 -9.40 3.07 -9.17
CA LYS A 80 -10.86 3.29 -9.19
C LYS A 80 -11.67 1.99 -9.30
N TYR A 81 -11.06 0.94 -9.84
CA TYR A 81 -11.68 -0.35 -10.13
C TYR A 81 -10.81 -1.50 -9.64
N GLY A 82 -11.36 -2.71 -9.57
CA GLY A 82 -10.61 -3.92 -9.17
C GLY A 82 -10.42 -4.07 -7.67
N TRP A 83 -11.27 -3.44 -6.86
CA TRP A 83 -11.28 -3.61 -5.41
C TRP A 83 -11.92 -4.94 -5.03
N GLU A 84 -11.20 -5.74 -4.24
CA GLU A 84 -11.65 -7.05 -3.77
C GLU A 84 -12.00 -6.98 -2.28
N LEU A 85 -13.23 -7.34 -1.94
CA LEU A 85 -13.66 -7.46 -0.54
C LEU A 85 -12.96 -8.65 0.11
N THR A 86 -12.10 -8.38 1.08
CA THR A 86 -11.51 -9.39 1.95
C THR A 86 -12.28 -9.41 3.28
N ARG A 87 -12.78 -10.59 3.68
CA ARG A 87 -13.51 -10.78 4.94
C ARG A 87 -12.62 -11.50 5.95
N PHE A 88 -12.59 -10.96 7.17
CA PHE A 88 -12.02 -11.58 8.36
C PHE A 88 -13.11 -11.82 9.41
#